data_AF-A0ABD3RE82-F1
#
_entry.id   AF-A0ABD3RE82-F1
#
_cell.length_a   1.000
_cell.length_b   1.000
_cell.length_c   1.000
_cell.angle_alpha   90.00
_cell.angle_beta   90.00
_cell.angle_gamma   90.00
#
_symmetry.space_group_name_H-M   'P 1'
#
loop_
_entity.id
_entity.type
_entity.pdbx_description
1 polymer ?
#
loop_
_entity_poly.entity_id
_entity_poly.type
_entity_poly.pdbx_seq_one_letter_code
_entity_poly.pdbx_strand_id
1 'polypeptide(L)'
;MTSEAQTTNTTTTTTAATRVRAYATFAESLVRVIVDETNPNPDRANDVLSALRGEWTETMRELSSSSSSSSASSTSIIELLGVTSIGVVLSRTVRSCKRHGRTSDERTKWDEAVRLAGIILSSMKEAAANEEKTARVAKKSSASSYETVGGGGVGVGAEGPPSSTADFRARLVRQGKELYKDPPSLPPPGGGRTVTVQSTIVSTPPTRNASTGGLTFVAGYDADENLRSLLLRDFHPNRTPEEVLRAGSFGGTYFRAITSAVTNVRYSSSSALDDTVDPDWIAGLDKSTMLASSVYRPSINKYGVKCGGSLGMWESSGWISDADPYGWFQWYCRFYAGRRCSDDARQIGRWMGVAGRRGRFRSQLCNRIIAAKATANDASISPVIRQTLLPIGDWKLPRTCSTGTRGDEKMDERER
;
A
#
# COMPACT_ATOMS: atom_id res chain seq x y z
N MET A 1 -2.97 53.49 47.73
CA MET A 1 -3.99 53.49 46.67
C MET A 1 -3.23 53.18 45.37
N THR A 2 -3.18 51.89 45.01
CA THR A 2 -3.82 51.29 43.80
C THR A 2 -3.12 51.71 42.50
N SER A 3 -2.71 50.84 41.59
CA SER A 3 -2.97 49.41 41.39
C SER A 3 -1.87 48.79 40.50
N GLU A 4 -1.40 47.60 40.85
CA GLU A 4 -0.68 46.71 39.93
C GLU A 4 -1.67 46.14 38.90
N ALA A 5 -1.32 46.25 37.62
CA ALA A 5 -2.07 45.65 36.53
C ALA A 5 -1.80 44.15 36.48
N GLN A 6 -2.81 43.33 36.81
CA GLN A 6 -2.82 41.90 36.54
C GLN A 6 -3.05 41.66 35.06
N THR A 7 -2.00 41.25 34.34
CA THR A 7 -2.11 40.70 32.98
C THR A 7 -2.69 39.28 33.08
N THR A 8 -3.96 39.14 32.73
CA THR A 8 -4.66 37.86 32.67
C THR A 8 -4.30 37.12 31.38
N ASN A 9 -3.43 36.11 31.46
CA ASN A 9 -3.19 35.18 30.35
C ASN A 9 -4.44 34.29 30.16
N THR A 10 -5.22 34.59 29.14
CA THR A 10 -6.40 33.79 28.76
C THR A 10 -5.94 32.60 27.91
N THR A 11 -5.74 31.43 28.50
CA THR A 11 -5.48 30.19 27.76
C THR A 11 -6.80 29.71 27.14
N THR A 12 -6.97 29.91 25.83
CA THR A 12 -8.16 29.46 25.09
C THR A 12 -8.03 27.96 24.81
N THR A 13 -8.79 27.11 25.50
CA THR A 13 -8.84 25.67 25.24
C THR A 13 -9.37 25.42 23.83
N THR A 14 -8.54 24.85 22.95
CA THR A 14 -8.94 24.55 21.56
C THR A 14 -9.84 23.32 21.52
N THR A 15 -11.02 23.42 20.91
CA THR A 15 -11.93 22.27 20.77
C THR A 15 -11.35 21.19 19.85
N ALA A 16 -11.70 19.93 20.10
CA ALA A 16 -11.35 18.78 19.26
C ALA A 16 -11.58 19.01 17.75
N ALA A 17 -12.74 19.55 17.38
CA ALA A 17 -13.09 19.84 15.98
C ALA A 17 -12.20 20.93 15.37
N THR A 18 -11.86 21.97 16.14
CA THR A 18 -10.92 23.01 15.70
C THR A 18 -9.54 22.43 15.43
N ARG A 19 -9.07 21.51 16.29
CA ARG A 19 -7.78 20.84 16.12
C ARG A 19 -7.75 19.98 14.87
N VAL A 20 -8.76 19.14 14.63
CA VAL A 20 -8.85 18.33 13.39
C VAL A 20 -8.78 19.23 12.15
N ARG A 21 -9.52 20.35 12.15
CA ARG A 21 -9.49 21.32 11.05
C ARG A 21 -8.10 21.94 10.85
N ALA A 22 -7.42 22.33 11.93
CA ALA A 22 -6.08 22.91 11.85
C ALA A 22 -5.08 21.95 11.19
N TYR A 23 -5.07 20.67 11.61
CA TYR A 23 -4.17 19.66 11.03
C TYR A 23 -4.53 19.30 9.59
N ALA A 24 -5.82 19.31 9.22
CA ALA A 24 -6.23 19.18 7.83
C ALA A 24 -5.68 20.34 6.97
N THR A 25 -5.78 21.59 7.45
CA THR A 25 -5.20 22.76 6.76
C THR A 25 -3.68 22.67 6.61
N PHE A 26 -2.98 22.16 7.64
CA PHE A 26 -1.55 21.89 7.53
C PHE A 26 -1.24 20.81 6.50
N ALA A 27 -2.03 19.73 6.44
CA ALA A 27 -1.87 18.67 5.45
C ALA A 27 -2.00 19.23 4.02
N GLU A 28 -3.04 20.01 3.76
CA GLU A 28 -3.24 20.69 2.47
C GLU A 28 -2.10 21.66 2.15
N SER A 29 -1.65 22.44 3.13
CA SER A 29 -0.55 23.40 2.94
C SER A 29 0.76 22.70 2.60
N LEU A 30 1.09 21.59 3.27
CA LEU A 30 2.27 20.78 2.96
C LEU A 30 2.21 20.21 1.54
N VAL A 31 1.03 19.73 1.13
CA VAL A 31 0.85 19.23 -0.24
C VAL A 31 1.07 20.34 -1.26
N ARG A 32 0.38 21.48 -1.08
CA ARG A 32 0.42 22.60 -2.00
C ARG A 32 1.78 23.27 -2.11
N VAL A 33 2.47 23.47 -0.98
CA VAL A 33 3.72 24.26 -0.92
C VAL A 33 4.97 23.41 -1.21
N ILE A 34 4.91 22.09 -0.97
CA ILE A 34 6.10 21.24 -0.99
C ILE A 34 5.94 20.04 -1.91
N VAL A 35 4.83 19.30 -1.80
CA VAL A 35 4.71 17.99 -2.44
C VAL A 35 4.40 18.11 -3.93
N ASP A 36 3.43 18.95 -4.27
CA ASP A 36 2.91 19.12 -5.63
C ASP A 36 3.29 20.49 -6.24
N GLU A 37 4.13 21.27 -5.55
CA GLU A 37 4.60 22.58 -6.03
C GLU A 37 5.59 22.44 -7.20
N THR A 38 5.37 23.26 -8.22
CA THR A 38 6.18 23.30 -9.45
C THR A 38 7.45 24.11 -9.28
N ASN A 39 7.42 25.17 -8.45
CA ASN A 39 8.58 25.97 -8.08
C ASN A 39 8.73 26.05 -6.55
N PRO A 40 9.29 25.01 -5.92
CA PRO A 40 9.32 24.88 -4.48
C PRO A 40 10.32 25.86 -3.85
N ASN A 41 9.87 26.61 -2.85
CA ASN A 41 10.70 27.55 -2.10
C ASN A 41 11.04 26.98 -0.71
N PRO A 42 12.33 26.88 -0.32
CA PRO A 42 12.72 26.27 0.93
C PRO A 42 12.34 27.09 2.17
N ASP A 43 12.28 28.41 2.10
CA ASP A 43 11.85 29.26 3.22
C ASP A 43 10.37 29.02 3.55
N ARG A 44 9.50 29.04 2.52
CA ARG A 44 8.07 28.71 2.68
C ARG A 44 7.86 27.29 3.22
N ALA A 45 8.69 26.33 2.80
CA ALA A 45 8.64 24.97 3.31
C ALA A 45 8.98 24.90 4.81
N ASN A 46 10.04 25.60 5.22
CA ASN A 46 10.47 25.67 6.62
C ASN A 46 9.46 26.42 7.50
N ASP A 47 8.80 27.46 6.99
CA ASP A 47 7.76 28.20 7.72
C ASP A 47 6.56 27.31 8.06
N VAL A 48 6.03 26.59 7.06
CA VAL A 48 4.89 25.68 7.26
C VAL A 48 5.25 24.54 8.22
N LEU A 49 6.46 23.98 8.10
CA LEU A 49 6.93 22.92 9.00
C LEU A 49 7.17 23.42 10.43
N SER A 50 7.67 24.64 10.60
CA SER A 50 7.87 25.26 11.91
C SER A 50 6.54 25.56 12.59
N ALA A 51 5.57 26.09 11.84
CA ALA A 51 4.21 26.32 12.34
C ALA A 51 3.53 25.01 12.77
N LEU A 52 3.63 23.95 11.94
CA LEU A 52 3.10 22.63 12.29
C LEU A 52 3.79 22.04 13.53
N ARG A 53 5.10 22.23 13.68
CA ARG A 53 5.84 21.80 14.88
C ARG A 53 5.33 22.52 16.14
N GLY A 54 5.05 23.82 16.03
CA GLY A 54 4.46 24.60 17.11
C GLY A 54 3.10 24.06 17.52
N GLU A 55 2.20 23.88 16.55
CA GLU A 55 0.85 23.31 16.77
C GLU A 55 0.90 21.91 17.39
N TRP A 56 1.83 21.06 16.94
CA TRP A 56 2.04 19.73 17.49
C TRP A 56 2.53 19.75 18.94
N THR A 57 3.47 20.63 19.25
CA THR A 57 3.98 20.79 20.61
C THR A 57 2.87 21.24 21.56
N GLU A 58 2.05 22.19 21.11
CA GLU A 58 0.91 22.69 21.86
C GLU A 58 -0.15 21.61 22.08
N THR A 59 -0.49 20.86 21.04
CA THR A 59 -1.41 19.71 21.12
C THR A 59 -0.95 18.69 22.17
N MET A 60 0.33 18.32 22.18
CA MET A 60 0.88 17.37 23.15
C MET A 60 0.85 17.92 24.58
N ARG A 61 1.05 19.24 24.75
CA ARG A 61 0.97 19.91 26.04
C ARG A 61 -0.46 19.89 26.59
N GLU A 62 -1.45 20.23 25.77
CA GLU A 62 -2.88 20.22 26.14
C GLU A 62 -3.37 18.81 26.51
N LEU A 63 -2.95 17.80 25.75
CA LEU A 63 -3.30 16.40 26.03
C LEU A 63 -2.65 15.89 27.32
N SER A 64 -1.45 16.36 27.64
CA SER A 64 -0.78 16.02 28.91
C SER A 64 -1.49 16.67 30.11
N SER A 65 -1.93 17.93 29.98
CA SER A 65 -2.61 18.67 31.06
C SER A 65 -4.07 18.24 31.30
N SER A 66 -4.74 17.65 30.31
CA SER A 66 -6.16 17.26 30.40
C SER A 66 -6.39 15.93 31.13
N SER A 67 -5.35 15.32 31.70
CA SER A 67 -5.41 14.02 32.38
C SER A 67 -6.10 14.06 33.75
N SER A 68 -6.58 15.22 34.21
CA SER A 68 -7.08 15.45 35.58
C SER A 68 -8.51 16.01 35.69
N SER A 69 -9.24 16.22 34.58
CA SER A 69 -10.64 16.66 34.62
C SER A 69 -11.55 15.83 33.72
N SER A 70 -12.62 15.31 34.32
CA SER A 70 -13.65 14.54 33.64
C SER A 70 -14.62 15.44 32.88
N SER A 71 -14.81 15.11 31.60
CA SER A 71 -15.90 15.46 30.68
C SER A 71 -15.57 16.39 29.49
N ALA A 72 -16.08 15.97 28.34
CA ALA A 72 -16.15 16.60 27.01
C ALA A 72 -14.95 16.41 26.03
N SER A 73 -15.08 15.37 25.19
CA SER A 73 -14.65 15.32 23.79
C SER A 73 -13.18 15.65 23.47
N SER A 74 -12.23 14.95 24.10
CA SER A 74 -10.83 14.92 23.66
C SER A 74 -10.66 13.94 22.51
N THR A 75 -10.36 14.45 21.30
CA THR A 75 -9.98 13.60 20.16
C THR A 75 -8.68 12.86 20.47
N SER A 76 -8.73 11.53 20.31
CA SER A 76 -7.58 10.62 20.38
C SER A 76 -6.46 11.04 19.41
N ILE A 77 -5.19 10.79 19.75
CA ILE A 77 -4.07 11.09 18.82
C ILE A 77 -4.17 10.18 17.59
N ILE A 78 -4.48 8.90 17.79
CA ILE A 78 -4.73 7.93 16.71
C ILE A 78 -5.87 8.41 15.80
N GLU A 79 -6.96 8.91 16.37
CA GLU A 79 -8.09 9.45 15.59
C GLU A 79 -7.71 10.72 14.82
N LEU A 80 -7.04 11.68 15.48
CA LEU A 80 -6.58 12.92 14.85
C LEU A 80 -5.66 12.64 13.65
N LEU A 81 -4.67 11.76 13.83
CA LEU A 81 -3.74 11.38 12.76
C LEU A 81 -4.44 10.57 11.66
N GLY A 82 -5.41 9.73 12.02
CA GLY A 82 -6.20 8.93 11.09
C GLY A 82 -7.09 9.78 10.18
N VAL A 83 -7.85 10.71 10.75
CA VAL A 83 -8.78 11.58 10.01
C VAL A 83 -8.04 12.56 9.11
N THR A 84 -6.95 13.15 9.60
CA THR A 84 -6.23 14.20 8.85
C THR A 84 -5.21 13.66 7.87
N SER A 85 -4.81 12.38 8.01
CA SER A 85 -3.73 11.75 7.24
C SER A 85 -2.40 12.52 7.25
N ILE A 86 -2.19 13.43 8.22
CA ILE A 86 -1.04 14.33 8.27
C ILE A 86 0.30 13.59 8.33
N GLY A 87 0.37 12.43 8.99
CA GLY A 87 1.58 11.60 9.05
C GLY A 87 1.98 11.00 7.69
N VAL A 88 1.01 10.67 6.85
CA VAL A 88 1.24 10.19 5.47
C VAL A 88 1.76 11.35 4.61
N VAL A 89 1.15 12.53 4.76
CA VAL A 89 1.58 13.75 4.07
C VAL A 89 3.00 14.13 4.48
N LEU A 90 3.33 14.18 5.78
CA LEU A 90 4.70 14.43 6.27
C LEU A 90 5.72 13.45 5.70
N SER A 91 5.38 12.17 5.58
CA SER A 91 6.24 11.16 4.96
C SER A 91 6.47 11.42 3.46
N ARG A 92 5.50 12.01 2.75
CA ARG A 92 5.68 12.51 1.38
C ARG A 92 6.54 13.78 1.37
N THR A 93 6.27 14.72 2.28
CA THR A 93 7.03 15.97 2.44
C THR A 93 8.53 15.70 2.63
N VAL A 94 8.92 14.80 3.52
CA VAL A 94 10.34 14.41 3.71
C VAL A 94 10.97 13.94 2.39
N ARG A 95 10.25 13.15 1.59
CA ARG A 95 10.75 12.64 0.30
C ARG A 95 10.85 13.75 -0.75
N SER A 96 9.89 14.69 -0.77
CA SER A 96 9.89 15.84 -1.67
C SER A 96 11.00 16.84 -1.30
N CYS A 97 11.17 17.23 -0.03
CA CYS A 97 12.28 18.09 0.40
C CYS A 97 13.65 17.48 0.05
N LYS A 98 13.85 16.18 0.27
CA LYS A 98 15.06 15.47 -0.18
C LYS A 98 15.25 15.50 -1.70
N ARG A 99 14.18 15.58 -2.49
CA ARG A 99 14.26 15.68 -3.95
C ARG A 99 14.66 17.09 -4.37
N HIS A 100 13.99 18.10 -3.83
CA HIS A 100 14.25 19.51 -4.10
C HIS A 100 15.67 19.92 -3.70
N GLY A 101 16.15 19.44 -2.54
CA GLY A 101 17.53 19.68 -2.09
C GLY A 101 18.64 19.04 -2.94
N ARG A 102 18.32 18.11 -3.87
CA ARG A 102 19.32 17.57 -4.82
C ARG A 102 19.54 18.46 -6.02
N THR A 103 18.60 19.35 -6.33
CA THR A 103 18.59 20.18 -7.55
C THR A 103 18.58 21.68 -7.25
N SER A 104 18.57 22.07 -5.97
CA SER A 104 18.53 23.46 -5.52
C SER A 104 19.90 23.88 -4.96
N ASP A 105 20.28 25.13 -5.24
CA ASP A 105 21.48 25.75 -4.68
C ASP A 105 21.36 26.03 -3.16
N GLU A 106 20.13 26.08 -2.64
CA GLU A 106 19.83 26.30 -1.22
C GLU A 106 19.71 25.00 -0.42
N ARG A 107 20.67 24.09 -0.61
CA ARG A 107 20.61 22.73 -0.06
C ARG A 107 20.50 22.68 1.47
N THR A 108 21.17 23.58 2.17
CA THR A 108 21.14 23.65 3.65
C THR A 108 19.73 23.93 4.19
N LYS A 109 18.96 24.80 3.53
CA LYS A 109 17.57 25.10 3.92
C LYS A 109 16.64 23.90 3.65
N TRP A 110 16.89 23.14 2.59
CA TRP A 110 16.15 21.90 2.33
C TRP A 110 16.49 20.79 3.31
N ASP A 111 17.76 20.67 3.71
CA ASP A 111 18.19 19.72 4.75
C ASP A 111 17.54 20.06 6.11
N GLU A 112 17.38 21.35 6.42
CA GLU A 112 16.62 21.81 7.58
C GLU A 112 15.13 21.42 7.51
N ALA A 113 14.48 21.62 6.36
CA ALA A 113 13.10 21.20 6.16
C ALA A 113 12.94 19.67 6.32
N VAL A 114 13.89 18.89 5.82
CA VAL A 114 13.93 17.43 6.01
C VAL A 114 14.06 17.07 7.50
N ARG A 115 14.93 17.78 8.23
CA ARG A 115 15.13 17.58 9.67
C ARG A 115 13.87 17.88 10.47
N LEU A 116 13.24 19.03 10.23
CA LEU A 116 12.00 19.44 10.91
C LEU A 116 10.86 18.44 10.66
N ALA A 117 10.62 18.08 9.39
CA ALA A 117 9.60 17.09 9.04
C ALA A 117 9.87 15.72 9.67
N GLY A 118 11.14 15.31 9.76
CA GLY A 118 11.58 14.09 10.43
C GLY A 118 11.28 14.08 11.93
N ILE A 119 11.56 15.19 12.63
CA ILE A 119 11.30 15.34 14.07
C ILE A 119 9.80 15.22 14.35
N ILE A 120 8.96 15.95 13.61
CA ILE A 120 7.50 15.92 13.79
C ILE A 120 6.98 14.49 13.57
N LEU A 121 7.41 13.84 12.49
CA LEU A 121 6.97 12.49 12.15
C LEU A 121 7.37 11.45 13.20
N SER A 122 8.59 11.52 13.74
CA SER A 122 9.02 10.62 14.82
C SER A 122 8.20 10.85 16.09
N SER A 123 7.98 12.10 16.47
CA SER A 123 7.18 12.45 17.65
C SER A 123 5.72 11.98 17.53
N MET A 124 5.09 12.15 16.37
CA MET A 124 3.73 11.64 16.11
C MET A 124 3.65 10.10 16.21
N LYS A 125 4.66 9.39 15.72
CA LYS A 125 4.72 7.92 15.79
C LYS A 125 4.85 7.44 17.24
N GLU A 126 5.71 8.08 18.02
CA GLU A 126 5.89 7.77 19.44
C GLU A 126 4.62 8.03 20.23
N ALA A 127 3.96 9.16 19.98
CA ALA A 127 2.70 9.52 20.64
C ALA A 127 1.58 8.51 20.33
N ALA A 128 1.40 8.12 19.06
CA ALA A 128 0.42 7.10 18.68
C ALA A 128 0.72 5.72 19.29
N ALA A 129 2.00 5.32 19.35
CA ALA A 129 2.40 4.06 19.97
C ALA A 129 2.17 4.06 21.49
N ASN A 130 2.40 5.19 22.15
CA ASN A 130 2.13 5.35 23.58
C ASN A 130 0.62 5.30 23.89
N GLU A 131 -0.22 5.95 23.09
CA GLU A 131 -1.67 5.88 23.23
C GLU A 131 -2.19 4.44 23.06
N GLU A 132 -1.68 3.70 22.05
CA GLU A 132 -2.04 2.29 21.84
C GLU A 132 -1.61 1.40 23.02
N LYS A 133 -0.41 1.64 23.58
CA LYS A 133 0.08 0.93 24.76
C LYS A 133 -0.79 1.20 25.99
N THR A 134 -1.17 2.45 26.23
CA THR A 134 -2.04 2.85 27.35
C THR A 134 -3.43 2.22 27.21
N ALA A 135 -4.00 2.22 26.00
CA ALA A 135 -5.29 1.56 25.73
C ALA A 135 -5.25 0.04 25.96
N ARG A 136 -4.12 -0.62 25.64
CA ARG A 136 -3.91 -2.06 25.92
C ARG A 136 -3.77 -2.35 27.42
N VAL A 137 -3.06 -1.51 28.17
CA VAL A 137 -2.94 -1.66 29.63
C VAL A 137 -4.30 -1.47 30.30
N ALA A 138 -5.09 -0.46 29.89
CA ALA A 138 -6.44 -0.24 30.41
C ALA A 138 -7.38 -1.44 30.16
N LYS A 139 -7.31 -2.05 28.96
CA LYS A 139 -8.07 -3.28 28.63
C LYS A 139 -7.62 -4.52 29.41
N LYS A 140 -6.35 -4.58 29.83
CA LYS A 140 -5.82 -5.69 30.65
C LYS A 140 -6.26 -5.56 32.11
N SER A 141 -6.34 -4.33 32.62
CA SER A 141 -6.83 -4.05 33.98
C SER A 141 -8.32 -4.33 34.17
N SER A 142 -9.13 -4.25 33.10
CA SER A 142 -10.56 -4.59 33.14
C SER A 142 -10.87 -6.09 32.97
N ALA A 143 -9.86 -6.93 32.72
CA ALA A 143 -10.03 -8.36 32.41
C ALA A 143 -9.51 -9.30 33.52
N SER A 144 -9.09 -8.78 34.67
CA SER A 144 -8.53 -9.59 35.77
C SER A 144 -9.57 -9.84 36.87
N SER A 145 -10.48 -10.79 36.64
CA SER A 145 -11.27 -11.42 37.71
C SER A 145 -11.73 -12.85 37.36
N TYR A 146 -10.83 -13.76 36.99
CA TYR A 146 -10.95 -15.19 37.30
C TYR A 146 -9.61 -15.91 37.06
N GLU A 147 -9.16 -16.64 38.08
CA GLU A 147 -7.88 -17.36 38.16
C GLU A 147 -7.84 -18.64 37.31
N THR A 148 -6.62 -18.90 36.82
CA THR A 148 -5.85 -20.15 36.85
C THR A 148 -6.58 -21.49 37.01
N VAL A 149 -6.59 -22.33 35.96
CA VAL A 149 -6.27 -23.78 36.04
C VAL A 149 -5.68 -24.26 34.70
N GLY A 150 -4.45 -24.79 34.76
CA GLY A 150 -4.01 -26.06 34.15
C GLY A 150 -4.11 -26.33 32.63
N GLY A 151 -3.02 -26.90 32.11
CA GLY A 151 -3.11 -28.03 31.17
C GLY A 151 -2.83 -27.71 29.71
N GLY A 152 -1.79 -28.34 29.17
CA GLY A 152 -1.48 -28.32 27.75
C GLY A 152 -2.66 -28.81 26.89
N GLY A 153 -2.89 -28.09 25.80
CA GLY A 153 -3.77 -28.48 24.72
C GLY A 153 -3.31 -27.75 23.47
N VAL A 154 -2.97 -28.51 22.43
CA VAL A 154 -2.61 -28.01 21.10
C VAL A 154 -3.86 -27.34 20.52
N GLY A 155 -4.00 -26.04 20.76
CA GLY A 155 -5.10 -25.23 20.24
C GLY A 155 -4.92 -25.03 18.74
N VAL A 156 -5.82 -25.64 17.96
CA VAL A 156 -6.08 -25.26 16.58
C VAL A 156 -6.42 -23.77 16.60
N GLY A 157 -5.52 -22.92 16.11
CA GLY A 157 -5.73 -21.47 16.11
C GLY A 157 -7.02 -21.13 15.34
N ALA A 158 -7.84 -20.24 15.89
CA ALA A 158 -9.09 -19.84 15.26
C ALA A 158 -8.85 -19.36 13.80
N GLU A 159 -9.77 -19.71 12.91
CA GLU A 159 -9.79 -19.22 11.53
C GLU A 159 -9.91 -17.69 11.52
N GLY A 160 -9.32 -17.07 10.49
CA GLY A 160 -9.33 -15.63 10.30
C GLY A 160 -7.96 -14.96 10.46
N PRO A 161 -7.90 -13.63 10.31
CA PRO A 161 -6.65 -12.87 10.33
C PRO A 161 -5.91 -13.01 11.67
N PRO A 162 -4.57 -12.91 11.68
CA PRO A 162 -3.79 -12.95 12.90
C PRO A 162 -4.07 -11.74 13.79
N SER A 163 -4.18 -11.96 15.10
CA SER A 163 -4.53 -10.91 16.07
C SER A 163 -3.36 -10.01 16.45
N SER A 164 -2.13 -10.47 16.23
CA SER A 164 -0.90 -9.75 16.54
C SER A 164 0.26 -10.23 15.69
N THR A 165 1.31 -9.43 15.60
CA THR A 165 2.54 -9.79 14.89
C THR A 165 3.20 -11.06 15.46
N ALA A 166 3.09 -11.27 16.79
CA ALA A 166 3.60 -12.47 17.45
C ALA A 166 2.79 -13.72 17.07
N ASP A 167 1.46 -13.63 17.07
CA ASP A 167 0.57 -14.69 16.58
C ASP A 167 0.88 -15.02 15.11
N PHE A 168 1.00 -13.99 14.27
CA PHE A 168 1.31 -14.20 12.84
C PHE A 168 2.67 -14.89 12.63
N ARG A 169 3.69 -14.46 13.36
CA ARG A 169 5.01 -15.11 13.36
C ARG A 169 4.91 -16.57 13.78
N ALA A 170 4.18 -16.87 14.85
CA ALA A 170 3.97 -18.24 15.32
C ALA A 170 3.25 -19.12 14.27
N ARG A 171 2.23 -18.57 13.58
CA ARG A 171 1.55 -19.26 12.46
C ARG A 171 2.50 -19.57 11.31
N LEU A 172 3.31 -18.59 10.89
CA LEU A 172 4.29 -18.77 9.80
C LEU A 172 5.31 -19.87 10.14
N VAL A 173 5.87 -19.86 11.35
CA VAL A 173 6.82 -20.89 11.82
C VAL A 173 6.16 -22.27 11.88
N ARG A 174 4.96 -22.36 12.49
CA ARG A 174 4.20 -23.62 12.62
C ARG A 174 3.88 -24.25 11.26
N GLN A 175 3.61 -23.41 10.25
CA GLN A 175 3.31 -23.85 8.88
C GLN A 175 4.56 -24.03 8.01
N GLY A 176 5.78 -23.92 8.57
CA GLY A 176 7.04 -24.07 7.83
C GLY A 176 7.26 -23.03 6.73
N LYS A 177 6.70 -21.81 6.90
CA LYS A 177 6.80 -20.73 5.91
C LYS A 177 8.11 -19.97 6.09
N GLU A 178 8.69 -19.54 4.97
CA GLU A 178 9.82 -18.61 4.95
C GLU A 178 9.45 -17.28 5.63
N LEU A 179 10.25 -16.86 6.61
CA LEU A 179 10.16 -15.57 7.27
C LEU A 179 11.07 -14.56 6.57
N TYR A 180 10.59 -13.96 5.48
CA TYR A 180 11.36 -12.94 4.76
C TYR A 180 11.47 -11.62 5.54
N LYS A 181 10.47 -11.30 6.38
CA LYS A 181 10.52 -10.21 7.36
C LYS A 181 10.32 -10.74 8.77
N ASP A 182 11.18 -10.34 9.70
CA ASP A 182 11.04 -10.59 11.13
C ASP A 182 11.27 -9.26 11.90
N PRO A 183 10.25 -8.69 12.57
CA PRO A 183 8.89 -9.23 12.71
C PRO A 183 8.07 -9.13 11.40
N PRO A 184 7.15 -10.09 11.15
CA PRO A 184 6.32 -10.06 9.95
C PRO A 184 5.35 -8.87 9.96
N SER A 185 4.95 -8.39 8.78
CA SER A 185 3.98 -7.31 8.66
C SER A 185 2.55 -7.84 8.72
N LEU A 186 1.71 -7.30 9.61
CA LEU A 186 0.31 -7.73 9.73
C LEU A 186 -0.49 -7.48 8.44
N PRO A 187 -1.28 -8.47 7.98
CA PRO A 187 -2.16 -8.34 6.83
C PRO A 187 -3.57 -7.83 7.22
N PRO A 188 -4.21 -6.96 6.40
CA PRO A 188 -3.57 -6.03 5.47
C PRO A 188 -2.80 -4.92 6.22
N PRO A 189 -1.83 -4.25 5.58
CA PRO A 189 -0.99 -3.23 6.22
C PRO A 189 -1.84 -2.09 6.78
N GLY A 190 -1.93 -1.97 8.10
CA GLY A 190 -2.79 -0.97 8.77
C GLY A 190 -3.44 -1.41 10.08
N GLY A 191 -3.25 -2.67 10.53
CA GLY A 191 -3.64 -3.09 11.88
C GLY A 191 -4.74 -4.15 11.98
N GLY A 192 -4.82 -5.10 11.04
CA GLY A 192 -5.64 -6.32 11.22
C GLY A 192 -7.14 -6.15 11.00
N ARG A 193 -7.57 -5.17 10.18
CA ARG A 193 -8.97 -5.10 9.72
C ARG A 193 -9.19 -6.09 8.57
N THR A 194 -10.19 -6.95 8.71
CA THR A 194 -10.72 -7.81 7.63
C THR A 194 -11.04 -6.96 6.41
N VAL A 195 -10.71 -7.46 5.21
CA VAL A 195 -11.06 -6.79 3.97
C VAL A 195 -12.58 -6.85 3.74
N THR A 196 -13.22 -5.70 3.59
CA THR A 196 -14.65 -5.61 3.28
C THR A 196 -14.85 -5.73 1.79
N VAL A 197 -15.55 -6.78 1.35
CA VAL A 197 -15.97 -6.97 -0.05
C VAL A 197 -17.34 -6.34 -0.25
N GLN A 198 -17.50 -5.56 -1.32
CA GLN A 198 -18.80 -4.97 -1.68
C GLN A 198 -19.78 -6.08 -2.09
N SER A 199 -21.04 -5.96 -1.67
CA SER A 199 -22.09 -6.92 -2.03
C SER A 199 -22.48 -6.86 -3.50
N THR A 200 -22.33 -5.68 -4.13
CA THR A 200 -22.66 -5.45 -5.54
C THR A 200 -21.41 -5.59 -6.41
N ILE A 201 -21.54 -6.35 -7.50
CA ILE A 201 -20.51 -6.52 -8.52
C ILE A 201 -20.70 -5.46 -9.61
N VAL A 202 -19.60 -4.91 -10.12
CA VAL A 202 -19.63 -4.07 -11.32
C VAL A 202 -19.86 -4.96 -12.55
N SER A 203 -21.07 -4.91 -13.12
CA SER A 203 -21.46 -5.75 -14.25
C SER A 203 -20.81 -5.35 -15.58
N THR A 204 -20.31 -4.11 -15.68
CA THR A 204 -19.67 -3.62 -16.91
C THR A 204 -18.27 -4.23 -17.04
N PRO A 205 -17.98 -4.98 -18.12
CA PRO A 205 -16.67 -5.56 -18.34
C PRO A 205 -15.62 -4.46 -18.60
N PRO A 206 -14.33 -4.73 -18.33
CA PRO A 206 -13.25 -3.78 -18.61
C PRO A 206 -13.13 -3.49 -20.11
N THR A 207 -12.97 -2.21 -20.47
CA THR A 207 -12.82 -1.79 -21.87
C THR A 207 -11.34 -1.78 -22.25
N ARG A 208 -11.00 -2.36 -23.40
CA ARG A 208 -9.64 -2.35 -23.95
C ARG A 208 -9.44 -1.19 -24.91
N ASN A 209 -8.42 -0.36 -24.67
CA ASN A 209 -8.00 0.66 -25.62
C ASN A 209 -7.32 -0.01 -26.84
N ALA A 210 -7.80 0.28 -28.06
CA ALA A 210 -7.29 -0.34 -29.28
C ALA A 210 -5.84 0.02 -29.62
N SER A 211 -5.41 1.26 -29.31
CA SER A 211 -4.08 1.78 -29.63
C SER A 211 -3.03 1.29 -28.64
N THR A 212 -3.34 1.39 -27.34
CA THR A 212 -2.38 1.07 -26.26
C THR A 212 -2.47 -0.38 -25.80
N GLY A 213 -3.62 -1.04 -25.99
CA GLY A 213 -3.91 -2.38 -25.46
C GLY A 213 -4.28 -2.39 -23.97
N GLY A 214 -4.26 -1.25 -23.30
CA GLY A 214 -4.55 -1.12 -21.87
C GLY A 214 -6.02 -1.34 -21.55
N LEU A 215 -6.28 -2.02 -20.43
CA LEU A 215 -7.61 -2.24 -19.88
C LEU A 215 -7.98 -1.08 -18.96
N THR A 216 -9.20 -0.59 -19.11
CA THR A 216 -9.80 0.45 -18.26
C THR A 216 -10.93 -0.16 -17.45
N PHE A 217 -11.05 0.27 -16.19
CA PHE A 217 -12.02 -0.29 -15.25
C PHE A 217 -12.94 0.81 -14.73
N VAL A 218 -14.21 0.46 -14.55
CA VAL A 218 -15.19 1.33 -13.92
C VAL A 218 -15.06 1.22 -12.39
N ALA A 219 -15.12 2.37 -11.71
CA ALA A 219 -15.15 2.42 -10.26
C ALA A 219 -16.44 1.81 -9.71
N GLY A 220 -16.36 1.15 -8.55
CA GLY A 220 -17.57 0.74 -7.82
C GLY A 220 -18.37 1.94 -7.28
N TYR A 221 -19.61 1.71 -6.89
CA TYR A 221 -20.52 2.74 -6.36
C TYR A 221 -19.98 3.41 -5.07
N ASP A 222 -19.24 2.67 -4.25
CA ASP A 222 -18.67 3.17 -2.98
C ASP A 222 -17.15 3.44 -3.05
N ALA A 223 -16.57 3.57 -4.25
CA ALA A 223 -15.15 3.88 -4.37
C ALA A 223 -14.83 5.27 -3.79
N ASP A 224 -13.81 5.38 -2.93
CA ASP A 224 -13.28 6.67 -2.48
C ASP A 224 -12.82 7.52 -3.69
N GLU A 225 -12.99 8.84 -3.62
CA GLU A 225 -12.48 9.81 -4.60
C GLU A 225 -11.00 9.60 -4.93
N ASN A 226 -10.19 9.16 -3.96
CA ASN A 226 -8.79 8.80 -4.21
C ASN A 226 -8.64 7.58 -5.15
N LEU A 227 -9.48 6.55 -4.98
CA LEU A 227 -9.50 5.39 -5.88
C LEU A 227 -9.97 5.80 -7.28
N ARG A 228 -11.03 6.63 -7.35
CA ARG A 228 -11.63 7.11 -8.60
C ARG A 228 -10.69 8.00 -9.42
N SER A 229 -10.17 9.06 -8.81
CA SER A 229 -9.48 10.15 -9.52
C SER A 229 -7.98 9.90 -9.73
N LEU A 230 -7.31 9.20 -8.81
CA LEU A 230 -5.84 9.07 -8.82
C LEU A 230 -5.36 7.69 -9.25
N LEU A 231 -6.04 6.61 -8.84
CA LEU A 231 -5.53 5.26 -9.05
C LEU A 231 -6.10 4.59 -10.30
N LEU A 232 -7.42 4.62 -10.51
CA LEU A 232 -8.05 3.98 -11.68
C LEU A 232 -7.66 4.63 -13.00
N ARG A 233 -7.41 5.95 -13.00
CA ARG A 233 -6.91 6.67 -14.18
C ARG A 233 -5.49 6.24 -14.58
N ASP A 234 -4.70 5.66 -13.69
CA ASP A 234 -3.35 5.23 -14.02
C ASP A 234 -3.22 3.69 -14.10
N PHE A 235 -4.19 2.96 -13.56
CA PHE A 235 -4.22 1.50 -13.52
C PHE A 235 -4.71 0.91 -14.86
N HIS A 236 -3.75 0.66 -15.74
CA HIS A 236 -3.98 0.13 -17.08
C HIS A 236 -3.17 -1.13 -17.36
N PRO A 237 -3.51 -2.29 -16.75
CA PRO A 237 -2.92 -3.56 -17.14
C PRO A 237 -3.25 -3.89 -18.59
N ASN A 238 -2.29 -4.44 -19.34
CA ASN A 238 -2.45 -4.76 -20.76
C ASN A 238 -2.95 -6.19 -21.03
N ARG A 239 -3.11 -7.01 -19.99
CA ARG A 239 -3.45 -8.44 -20.14
C ARG A 239 -4.65 -8.80 -19.28
N THR A 240 -5.62 -9.51 -19.84
CA THR A 240 -6.72 -10.11 -19.07
C THR A 240 -6.20 -11.25 -18.20
N PRO A 241 -6.94 -11.65 -17.14
CA PRO A 241 -6.62 -12.88 -16.40
C PRO A 241 -6.41 -14.10 -17.31
N GLU A 242 -7.27 -14.28 -18.31
CA GLU A 242 -7.11 -15.35 -19.32
C GLU A 242 -5.75 -15.28 -20.02
N GLU A 243 -5.38 -14.12 -20.57
CA GLU A 243 -4.11 -13.96 -21.28
C GLU A 243 -2.91 -14.26 -20.38
N VAL A 244 -2.98 -13.87 -19.11
CA VAL A 244 -1.92 -14.11 -18.11
C VAL A 244 -1.78 -15.60 -17.79
N LEU A 245 -2.90 -16.31 -17.65
CA LEU A 245 -2.94 -17.76 -17.42
C LEU A 245 -2.40 -18.53 -18.62
N ARG A 246 -2.91 -18.23 -19.82
CA ARG A 246 -2.48 -18.89 -21.07
C ARG A 246 -1.01 -18.62 -21.40
N ALA A 247 -0.47 -17.46 -21.01
CA ALA A 247 0.96 -17.16 -21.16
C ALA A 247 1.87 -17.92 -20.18
N GLY A 248 1.31 -18.68 -19.23
CA GLY A 248 2.07 -19.43 -18.23
C GLY A 248 2.82 -18.51 -17.27
N SER A 249 2.16 -17.56 -16.63
CA SER A 249 2.90 -16.54 -15.85
C SER A 249 3.58 -17.06 -14.57
N PHE A 250 3.16 -18.23 -14.06
CA PHE A 250 3.46 -18.68 -12.70
C PHE A 250 4.04 -20.10 -12.59
N GLY A 251 4.60 -20.62 -13.68
CA GLY A 251 5.25 -21.93 -13.72
C GLY A 251 4.32 -23.09 -13.35
N GLY A 252 3.00 -22.90 -13.49
CA GLY A 252 2.01 -23.95 -13.28
C GLY A 252 1.47 -24.07 -11.87
N THR A 253 1.91 -23.21 -10.94
CA THR A 253 1.76 -23.46 -9.51
C THR A 253 0.84 -22.50 -8.78
N TYR A 254 0.24 -21.54 -9.49
CA TYR A 254 -0.43 -20.41 -8.84
C TYR A 254 -1.59 -20.88 -7.96
N PHE A 255 -2.47 -21.74 -8.49
CA PHE A 255 -3.64 -22.27 -7.81
C PHE A 255 -3.41 -23.67 -7.24
N ARG A 256 -2.17 -24.01 -6.86
CA ARG A 256 -1.89 -25.25 -6.11
C ARG A 256 -2.54 -25.17 -4.72
N ALA A 257 -2.78 -26.31 -4.08
CA ALA A 257 -3.28 -26.31 -2.71
C ALA A 257 -2.31 -25.58 -1.75
N ILE A 258 -2.84 -24.69 -0.91
CA ILE A 258 -2.06 -23.91 0.06
C ILE A 258 -2.69 -23.98 1.44
N THR A 259 -1.86 -23.85 2.48
CA THR A 259 -2.32 -23.44 3.81
C THR A 259 -1.92 -21.98 3.97
N SER A 260 -2.88 -21.09 4.25
CA SER A 260 -2.59 -19.67 4.44
C SER A 260 -2.25 -19.38 5.90
N ALA A 261 -1.15 -18.67 6.15
CA ALA A 261 -0.83 -18.17 7.48
C ALA A 261 -1.68 -16.94 7.85
N VAL A 262 -2.24 -16.26 6.84
CA VAL A 262 -3.12 -15.10 7.01
C VAL A 262 -4.48 -15.54 7.53
N THR A 263 -5.16 -16.47 6.87
CA THR A 263 -6.49 -16.93 7.30
C THR A 263 -6.46 -18.14 8.24
N ASN A 264 -5.30 -18.80 8.37
CA ASN A 264 -5.13 -20.09 9.04
C ASN A 264 -5.98 -21.24 8.44
N VAL A 265 -6.41 -21.10 7.18
CA VAL A 265 -7.24 -22.07 6.44
C VAL A 265 -6.40 -22.79 5.37
N ARG A 266 -6.76 -24.05 5.08
CA ARG A 266 -6.24 -24.81 3.95
C ARG A 266 -7.19 -24.70 2.75
N TYR A 267 -6.69 -24.17 1.64
CA TYR A 267 -7.41 -24.04 0.38
C TYR A 267 -6.99 -25.15 -0.58
N SER A 268 -7.97 -25.83 -1.17
CA SER A 268 -7.73 -26.77 -2.26
C SER A 268 -7.56 -26.05 -3.58
N SER A 269 -6.98 -26.73 -4.57
CA SER A 269 -6.84 -26.19 -5.92
C SER A 269 -8.19 -25.98 -6.60
N SER A 270 -9.11 -26.95 -6.48
CA SER A 270 -10.44 -26.85 -7.08
C SER A 270 -11.22 -25.68 -6.50
N SER A 271 -11.29 -25.59 -5.16
CA SER A 271 -12.00 -24.48 -4.49
C SER A 271 -11.45 -23.11 -4.86
N ALA A 272 -10.14 -22.98 -5.10
CA ALA A 272 -9.55 -21.71 -5.51
C ALA A 272 -9.85 -21.37 -6.97
N LEU A 273 -9.85 -22.37 -7.86
CA LEU A 273 -10.19 -22.17 -9.27
C LEU A 273 -11.66 -21.82 -9.44
N ASP A 274 -12.56 -22.57 -8.81
CA ASP A 274 -14.02 -22.40 -8.95
C ASP A 274 -14.49 -21.04 -8.43
N ASP A 275 -13.83 -20.49 -7.41
CA ASP A 275 -14.15 -19.19 -6.83
C ASP A 275 -13.54 -18.00 -7.61
N THR A 276 -12.35 -18.16 -8.18
CA THR A 276 -11.54 -17.02 -8.67
C THR A 276 -11.50 -16.92 -10.19
N VAL A 277 -11.65 -18.03 -10.91
CA VAL A 277 -11.32 -18.14 -12.33
C VAL A 277 -12.56 -18.49 -13.13
N ASP A 278 -12.87 -17.67 -14.14
CA ASP A 278 -13.93 -18.00 -15.09
C ASP A 278 -13.56 -19.29 -15.85
N PRO A 279 -14.46 -20.28 -15.94
CA PRO A 279 -14.22 -21.52 -16.68
C PRO A 279 -13.75 -21.30 -18.13
N ASP A 280 -14.23 -20.25 -18.80
CA ASP A 280 -13.87 -19.96 -20.19
C ASP A 280 -12.39 -19.56 -20.33
N TRP A 281 -11.83 -18.89 -19.31
CA TRP A 281 -10.42 -18.46 -19.31
C TRP A 281 -9.45 -19.65 -19.31
N ILE A 282 -9.91 -20.80 -18.80
CA ILE A 282 -9.11 -22.01 -18.65
C ILE A 282 -9.60 -23.16 -19.54
N ALA A 283 -10.53 -22.87 -20.45
CA ALA A 283 -11.00 -23.84 -21.44
C ALA A 283 -9.80 -24.34 -22.28
N GLY A 284 -9.64 -25.67 -22.31
CA GLY A 284 -8.57 -26.37 -23.02
C GLY A 284 -7.20 -26.36 -22.32
N LEU A 285 -7.06 -25.79 -21.12
CA LEU A 285 -5.81 -25.84 -20.35
C LEU A 285 -5.73 -27.09 -19.48
N ASP A 286 -4.54 -27.70 -19.39
CA ASP A 286 -4.28 -28.75 -18.41
C ASP A 286 -4.11 -28.13 -17.01
N LYS A 287 -5.15 -28.25 -16.18
CA LYS A 287 -5.17 -27.73 -14.81
C LYS A 287 -4.01 -28.27 -13.96
N SER A 288 -3.64 -29.53 -14.15
CA SER A 288 -2.66 -30.23 -13.30
C SER A 288 -1.22 -29.75 -13.52
N THR A 289 -0.91 -29.28 -14.73
CA THR A 289 0.43 -28.81 -15.08
C THR A 289 0.52 -27.29 -15.23
N MET A 290 -0.53 -26.63 -15.70
CA MET A 290 -0.51 -25.19 -16.03
C MET A 290 -1.08 -24.29 -14.94
N LEU A 291 -1.86 -24.81 -13.99
CA LEU A 291 -2.56 -23.98 -12.99
C LEU A 291 -2.31 -24.41 -11.54
N ALA A 292 -2.38 -25.71 -11.26
CA ALA A 292 -2.45 -26.28 -9.92
C ALA A 292 -1.32 -27.28 -9.58
N SER A 293 -0.25 -27.30 -10.37
CA SER A 293 0.93 -28.13 -10.11
C SER A 293 1.55 -27.80 -8.74
N SER A 294 1.98 -28.81 -8.00
CA SER A 294 2.80 -28.62 -6.80
C SER A 294 4.25 -28.22 -7.13
N VAL A 295 4.70 -28.50 -8.36
CA VAL A 295 6.07 -28.27 -8.84
C VAL A 295 6.11 -27.15 -9.86
N TYR A 296 7.01 -26.19 -9.64
CA TYR A 296 7.22 -25.06 -10.56
C TYR A 296 7.98 -25.50 -11.81
N ARG A 297 7.43 -25.19 -12.99
CA ARG A 297 8.00 -25.53 -14.29
C ARG A 297 8.35 -24.25 -15.06
N PRO A 298 9.62 -23.85 -15.15
CA PRO A 298 10.01 -22.68 -15.95
C PRO A 298 9.69 -22.83 -17.44
N SER A 299 9.67 -24.05 -17.96
CA SER A 299 9.42 -24.33 -19.38
C SER A 299 8.03 -23.94 -19.88
N ILE A 300 7.03 -23.84 -19.00
CA ILE A 300 5.69 -23.41 -19.39
C ILE A 300 5.54 -21.89 -19.38
N ASN A 301 6.53 -21.18 -18.83
CA ASN A 301 6.52 -19.73 -18.80
C ASN A 301 6.86 -19.17 -20.18
N LYS A 302 6.17 -18.08 -20.59
CA LYS A 302 6.46 -17.37 -21.85
C LYS A 302 7.95 -17.09 -22.09
N TYR A 303 8.71 -16.75 -21.05
CA TYR A 303 10.15 -16.48 -21.16
C TYR A 303 11.06 -17.61 -20.66
N GLY A 304 10.51 -18.79 -20.34
CA GLY A 304 11.31 -19.96 -19.96
C GLY A 304 12.06 -19.84 -18.61
N VAL A 305 11.76 -18.83 -17.81
CA VAL A 305 12.51 -18.53 -16.56
C VAL A 305 11.61 -18.56 -15.33
N LYS A 306 12.16 -19.01 -14.20
CA LYS A 306 11.49 -18.92 -12.90
C LYS A 306 11.38 -17.46 -12.45
N CYS A 307 10.20 -17.07 -11.97
CA CYS A 307 9.95 -15.77 -11.37
C CYS A 307 9.02 -15.89 -10.15
N GLY A 308 8.93 -14.81 -9.38
CA GLY A 308 8.07 -14.72 -8.20
C GLY A 308 8.74 -15.18 -6.90
N GLY A 309 8.24 -14.65 -5.79
CA GLY A 309 8.63 -15.04 -4.44
C GLY A 309 7.83 -16.22 -3.90
N SER A 310 8.27 -16.83 -2.80
CA SER A 310 7.56 -17.89 -2.09
C SER A 310 6.27 -17.37 -1.44
N LEU A 311 5.29 -18.24 -1.18
CA LEU A 311 4.08 -17.82 -0.45
C LEU A 311 4.42 -17.24 0.93
N GLY A 312 5.41 -17.81 1.65
CA GLY A 312 5.88 -17.30 2.93
C GLY A 312 6.47 -15.89 2.84
N MET A 313 7.25 -15.61 1.79
CA MET A 313 7.75 -14.25 1.52
C MET A 313 6.61 -13.24 1.34
N TRP A 314 5.55 -13.62 0.61
CA TRP A 314 4.40 -12.75 0.38
C TRP A 314 3.56 -12.54 1.65
N GLU A 315 3.31 -13.61 2.41
CA GLU A 315 2.56 -13.55 3.67
C GLU A 315 3.32 -12.71 4.71
N SER A 316 4.59 -13.03 4.98
CA SER A 316 5.43 -12.31 5.95
C SER A 316 5.66 -10.84 5.59
N SER A 317 5.58 -10.48 4.31
CA SER A 317 5.69 -9.09 3.85
C SER A 317 4.43 -8.23 4.06
N GLY A 318 3.30 -8.84 4.46
CA GLY A 318 2.00 -8.17 4.58
C GLY A 318 1.35 -7.90 3.23
N TRP A 319 1.67 -8.71 2.20
CA TRP A 319 1.20 -8.49 0.84
C TRP A 319 -0.07 -9.28 0.48
N ILE A 320 -0.37 -10.31 1.26
CA ILE A 320 -1.58 -11.14 1.16
C ILE A 320 -2.63 -10.57 2.13
N SER A 321 -3.89 -10.57 1.71
CA SER A 321 -5.04 -10.27 2.57
C SER A 321 -5.83 -11.54 2.83
N ASP A 322 -6.73 -11.47 3.82
CA ASP A 322 -7.67 -12.54 4.12
C ASP A 322 -8.70 -12.76 3.00
N ALA A 323 -9.13 -11.69 2.33
CA ALA A 323 -10.00 -11.81 1.17
C ALA A 323 -9.33 -12.55 0.00
N ASP A 324 -8.05 -12.31 -0.27
CA ASP A 324 -7.33 -12.87 -1.42
C ASP A 324 -6.09 -13.68 -0.98
N PRO A 325 -6.27 -14.91 -0.45
CA PRO A 325 -5.20 -15.73 0.14
C PRO A 325 -4.11 -16.18 -0.85
N TYR A 326 -4.40 -16.17 -2.16
CA TYR A 326 -3.41 -16.41 -3.22
C TYR A 326 -2.71 -15.13 -3.68
N GLY A 327 -3.12 -13.96 -3.17
CA GLY A 327 -2.45 -12.69 -3.40
C GLY A 327 -2.91 -11.93 -4.64
N TRP A 328 -1.99 -11.13 -5.19
CA TRP A 328 -2.33 -10.06 -6.14
C TRP A 328 -3.05 -10.57 -7.40
N PHE A 329 -2.65 -11.71 -7.97
CA PHE A 329 -3.30 -12.18 -9.20
C PHE A 329 -4.69 -12.77 -8.95
N GLN A 330 -4.95 -13.37 -7.78
CA GLN A 330 -6.33 -13.72 -7.39
C GLN A 330 -7.17 -12.45 -7.21
N TRP A 331 -6.64 -11.44 -6.52
CA TRP A 331 -7.30 -10.14 -6.42
C TRP A 331 -7.61 -9.58 -7.82
N TYR A 332 -6.65 -9.66 -8.75
CA TYR A 332 -6.81 -9.17 -10.12
C TYR A 332 -7.90 -9.92 -10.91
N CYS A 333 -7.96 -11.25 -10.80
CA CYS A 333 -9.01 -12.05 -11.43
C CYS A 333 -10.40 -11.60 -10.97
N ARG A 334 -10.59 -11.47 -9.64
CA ARG A 334 -11.87 -11.06 -9.07
C ARG A 334 -12.19 -9.59 -9.36
N PHE A 335 -11.18 -8.72 -9.34
CA PHE A 335 -11.32 -7.30 -9.71
C PHE A 335 -11.73 -7.15 -11.19
N TYR A 336 -11.16 -7.96 -12.06
CA TYR A 336 -11.51 -8.03 -13.48
C TYR A 336 -12.94 -8.53 -13.69
N ALA A 337 -13.39 -9.51 -12.91
CA ALA A 337 -14.77 -10.00 -12.88
C ALA A 337 -15.76 -9.02 -12.20
N GLY A 338 -15.32 -7.82 -11.80
CA GLY A 338 -16.18 -6.77 -11.27
C GLY A 338 -16.28 -6.68 -9.75
N ARG A 339 -15.62 -7.57 -8.99
CA ARG A 339 -15.57 -7.47 -7.51
C ARG A 339 -14.82 -6.19 -7.10
N ARG A 340 -15.32 -5.50 -6.09
CA ARG A 340 -14.66 -4.37 -5.43
C ARG A 340 -14.53 -4.60 -3.95
N CYS A 341 -13.46 -4.11 -3.34
CA CYS A 341 -13.22 -4.28 -1.92
C CYS A 341 -12.38 -3.14 -1.32
N SER A 342 -12.34 -3.07 0.01
CA SER A 342 -11.55 -2.06 0.73
C SER A 342 -10.04 -2.15 0.51
N ASP A 343 -9.55 -3.22 -0.15
CA ASP A 343 -8.13 -3.44 -0.45
C ASP A 343 -7.72 -2.97 -1.85
N ASP A 344 -8.67 -2.56 -2.70
CA ASP A 344 -8.42 -2.24 -4.12
C ASP A 344 -7.36 -1.15 -4.30
N ALA A 345 -7.47 -0.05 -3.54
CA ALA A 345 -6.53 1.07 -3.61
C ALA A 345 -5.08 0.62 -3.30
N ARG A 346 -4.90 -0.29 -2.32
CA ARG A 346 -3.58 -0.82 -1.98
C ARG A 346 -3.04 -1.71 -3.09
N GLN A 347 -3.86 -2.59 -3.65
CA GLN A 347 -3.43 -3.53 -4.69
C GLN A 347 -3.11 -2.82 -6.00
N ILE A 348 -3.88 -1.80 -6.37
CA ILE A 348 -3.59 -0.91 -7.50
C ILE A 348 -2.32 -0.10 -7.23
N GLY A 349 -2.16 0.48 -6.04
CA GLY A 349 -0.94 1.22 -5.67
C GLY A 349 0.32 0.34 -5.75
N ARG A 350 0.23 -0.93 -5.36
CA ARG A 350 1.33 -1.90 -5.52
C ARG A 350 1.66 -2.16 -6.98
N TRP A 351 0.64 -2.37 -7.81
CA TRP A 351 0.81 -2.53 -9.26
C TRP A 351 1.52 -1.30 -9.87
N MET A 352 1.06 -0.10 -9.53
CA MET A 352 1.66 1.17 -9.96
C MET A 352 3.13 1.29 -9.56
N GLY A 353 3.48 0.88 -8.34
CA GLY A 353 4.86 0.88 -7.86
C GLY A 353 5.78 -0.12 -8.58
N VAL A 354 5.23 -1.15 -9.22
CA VAL A 354 5.99 -2.20 -9.91
C VAL A 354 6.02 -1.98 -11.42
N ALA A 355 4.86 -1.86 -12.05
CA ALA A 355 4.68 -1.84 -13.50
C ALA A 355 4.10 -0.53 -14.05
N GLY A 356 3.56 0.34 -13.19
CA GLY A 356 3.05 1.65 -13.62
C GLY A 356 4.13 2.50 -14.31
N ARG A 357 3.75 3.68 -14.84
CA ARG A 357 4.67 4.55 -15.62
C ARG A 357 6.02 4.79 -14.91
N ARG A 358 6.01 4.98 -13.59
CA ARG A 358 7.19 5.17 -12.73
C ARG A 358 7.55 3.94 -11.88
N GLY A 359 7.03 2.77 -12.25
CA GLY A 359 7.21 1.52 -11.53
C GLY A 359 8.65 1.03 -11.57
N ARG A 360 9.09 0.39 -10.48
CA ARG A 360 10.47 -0.10 -10.29
C ARG A 360 10.90 -1.02 -11.43
N PHE A 361 10.11 -2.06 -11.71
CA PHE A 361 10.49 -3.09 -12.68
C PHE A 361 10.36 -2.60 -14.11
N ARG A 362 9.35 -1.75 -14.39
CA ARG A 362 9.27 -1.05 -15.68
C ARG A 362 10.53 -0.22 -15.95
N SER A 363 10.90 0.65 -15.00
CA SER A 363 12.07 1.52 -15.14
C SER A 363 13.36 0.73 -15.31
N GLN A 364 13.53 -0.36 -14.53
CA GLN A 364 14.68 -1.25 -14.66
C GLN A 364 14.74 -1.93 -16.04
N LEU A 365 13.61 -2.39 -16.58
CA LEU A 365 13.56 -3.00 -17.91
C LEU A 365 13.92 -1.99 -19.00
N CYS A 366 13.31 -0.80 -18.99
CA CYS A 366 13.60 0.26 -19.97
C CYS A 366 15.08 0.63 -19.97
N ASN A 367 15.65 0.86 -18.78
CA ASN A 367 17.07 1.23 -18.66
C ASN A 367 18.00 0.15 -19.24
N ARG A 368 17.67 -1.13 -19.04
CA ARG A 368 18.46 -2.24 -19.59
C ARG A 368 18.33 -2.37 -21.10
N ILE A 369 17.15 -2.12 -21.65
CA ILE A 369 16.93 -2.12 -23.11
C ILE A 369 17.73 -0.99 -23.77
N ILE A 370 17.65 0.23 -23.21
CA ILE A 370 18.39 1.39 -23.70
C ILE A 370 19.90 1.14 -23.60
N ALA A 371 20.38 0.63 -22.47
CA ALA A 371 21.79 0.31 -22.27
C ALA A 371 22.30 -0.75 -23.27
N ALA A 372 21.47 -1.75 -23.59
CA ALA A 372 21.79 -2.77 -24.57
C ALA A 372 21.62 -2.30 -26.03
N LYS A 373 21.09 -1.09 -26.26
CA LYS A 373 20.68 -0.60 -27.58
C LYS A 373 19.75 -1.59 -28.32
N ALA A 374 18.95 -2.32 -27.55
CA ALA A 374 18.07 -3.36 -28.05
C ALA A 374 16.70 -2.80 -28.41
N THR A 375 15.91 -3.59 -29.13
CA THR A 375 14.51 -3.24 -29.38
C THR A 375 13.65 -3.49 -28.13
N ALA A 376 12.54 -2.75 -28.02
CA ALA A 376 11.54 -2.91 -26.96
C ALA A 376 11.11 -4.37 -26.73
N ASN A 377 10.98 -5.15 -27.80
CA ASN A 377 10.45 -6.51 -27.78
C ASN A 377 11.53 -7.59 -27.63
N ASP A 378 12.80 -7.20 -27.45
CA ASP A 378 13.88 -8.16 -27.28
C ASP A 378 13.72 -8.96 -25.98
N ALA A 379 13.22 -10.19 -26.12
CA ALA A 379 12.93 -11.11 -25.03
C ALA A 379 14.17 -11.55 -24.26
N SER A 380 15.37 -11.43 -24.85
CA SER A 380 16.63 -11.78 -24.18
C SER A 380 16.97 -10.79 -23.06
N ILE A 381 16.47 -9.55 -23.13
CA ILE A 381 16.75 -8.52 -22.13
C ILE A 381 15.86 -8.73 -20.91
N SER A 382 16.48 -9.18 -19.82
CA SER A 382 15.87 -9.35 -18.49
C SER A 382 14.60 -10.22 -18.49
N PRO A 383 14.68 -11.49 -18.93
CA PRO A 383 13.52 -12.37 -19.05
C PRO A 383 12.76 -12.54 -17.73
N VAL A 384 13.45 -12.51 -16.57
CA VAL A 384 12.80 -12.59 -15.25
C VAL A 384 11.92 -11.37 -14.96
N ILE A 385 12.39 -10.16 -15.32
CA ILE A 385 11.61 -8.94 -15.14
C ILE A 385 10.42 -8.95 -16.12
N ARG A 386 10.65 -9.34 -17.37
CA ARG A 386 9.57 -9.47 -18.36
C ARG A 386 8.51 -10.46 -17.90
N GLN A 387 8.93 -11.63 -17.41
CA GLN A 387 8.03 -12.64 -16.85
C GLN A 387 7.24 -12.09 -15.64
N THR A 388 7.92 -11.35 -14.75
CA THR A 388 7.27 -10.72 -13.59
C THR A 388 6.25 -9.66 -14.02
N LEU A 389 6.49 -8.96 -15.12
CA LEU A 389 5.59 -7.95 -15.67
C LEU A 389 4.44 -8.56 -16.48
N LEU A 390 4.44 -9.84 -16.86
CA LEU A 390 3.35 -10.43 -17.65
C LEU A 390 1.97 -10.31 -16.99
N PRO A 391 1.78 -10.71 -15.71
CA PRO A 391 0.52 -10.48 -15.00
C PRO A 391 0.19 -9.01 -14.76
N ILE A 392 1.23 -8.18 -14.80
CA ILE A 392 1.25 -6.81 -14.26
C ILE A 392 1.30 -5.80 -15.43
N GLY A 393 1.22 -6.25 -16.69
CA GLY A 393 1.32 -5.41 -17.89
C GLY A 393 2.66 -5.57 -18.63
N ASP A 394 2.65 -6.37 -19.69
CA ASP A 394 3.67 -6.31 -20.75
C ASP A 394 3.33 -5.08 -21.60
N TRP A 395 4.05 -3.97 -21.41
CA TRP A 395 3.88 -2.79 -22.26
C TRP A 395 4.51 -3.09 -23.62
N LYS A 396 3.79 -2.76 -24.71
CA LYS A 396 4.47 -2.30 -25.92
C LYS A 396 5.23 -1.05 -25.50
N LEU A 397 6.49 -1.19 -25.07
CA LEU A 397 7.30 -0.03 -24.70
C LEU A 397 7.20 0.96 -25.86
N PRO A 398 6.95 2.26 -25.59
CA PRO A 398 6.85 3.23 -26.67
C PRO A 398 8.09 3.12 -27.55
N ARG A 399 7.90 3.32 -28.87
CA ARG A 399 8.98 3.29 -29.87
C ARG A 399 10.16 4.22 -29.50
N THR A 400 9.97 5.12 -28.53
CA THR A 400 11.00 6.01 -28.00
C THR A 400 12.09 5.31 -27.17
N CYS A 401 11.91 4.06 -26.73
CA CYS A 401 13.00 3.30 -26.10
C CYS A 401 14.10 2.88 -27.09
N SER A 402 13.88 2.95 -28.41
CA SER A 402 14.88 2.58 -29.43
C SER A 402 15.74 3.73 -29.94
N THR A 403 15.47 4.97 -29.56
CA THR A 403 16.27 6.13 -29.98
C THR A 403 17.02 6.65 -28.76
N GLY A 404 18.33 6.42 -28.72
CA GLY A 404 19.24 6.90 -27.66
C GLY A 404 19.41 8.41 -27.60
N THR A 405 18.34 9.18 -27.75
CA THR A 405 18.31 10.63 -27.62
C THR A 405 17.80 11.00 -26.23
N ARG A 406 18.74 11.44 -25.39
CA ARG A 406 18.47 12.16 -24.15
C ARG A 406 18.10 13.60 -24.56
N GLY A 407 16.82 13.88 -24.80
CA GLY A 407 16.37 15.21 -25.20
C GLY A 407 14.85 15.30 -25.27
N ASP A 408 14.29 16.13 -24.40
CA ASP A 408 12.97 16.76 -24.44
C ASP A 408 11.82 16.00 -25.11
N GLU A 409 11.01 15.32 -24.29
CA GLU A 409 9.65 14.96 -24.67
C GLU A 409 8.81 16.24 -24.81
N LYS A 410 8.72 16.80 -26.03
CA LYS A 410 7.51 17.54 -26.41
C LYS A 410 6.37 16.52 -26.51
N MET A 411 5.53 16.60 -25.49
CA MET A 411 4.24 15.93 -25.33
C MET A 411 3.35 16.18 -26.55
N ASP A 412 2.77 15.13 -27.12
CA ASP A 412 1.72 15.24 -28.12
C ASP A 412 0.46 15.80 -27.42
N GLU A 413 0.02 16.96 -27.86
CA GLU A 413 -0.99 17.79 -27.20
C GLU A 413 -2.42 17.22 -27.35
N ARG A 414 -2.56 16.02 -27.93
CA ARG A 414 -3.83 15.32 -28.17
C ARG A 414 -4.26 14.35 -27.06
N GLU A 415 -3.46 14.21 -26.00
CA GLU A 415 -3.80 13.40 -24.81
C GLU A 415 -3.90 14.27 -23.53
N ARG A 416 -4.49 15.47 -23.63
CA ARG A 416 -4.97 16.22 -22.45
C ARG A 416 -6.40 15.88 -22.11
#